data_AF-A0A2S8F8C6-F1
#
_entry.id   AF-A0A2S8F8C6-F1
#
_cell.length_a   1.000
_cell.length_b   1.000
_cell.length_c   1.000
_cell.angle_alpha   90.00
_cell.angle_beta   90.00
_cell.angle_gamma   90.00
#
_symmetry.space_group_name_H-M   'P 1'
#
loop_
_entity.id
_entity.type
_entity.pdbx_description
1 polymer ?
#
loop_
_entity_poly.entity_id
_entity_poly.type
_entity_poly.pdbx_seq_one_letter_code
_entity_poly.pdbx_strand_id
1 'polypeptide(L)' 'MGSWMNDSGFWVFAKMSGLTEVEALKSWTLLLLVLGGVSFLSTLAFATLLPLV' A
#
# COMPACT_ATOMS: atom_id res chain seq x y z
N MET A 1 1.02 18.60 0.50
CA MET A 1 1.76 17.64 1.35
C MET A 1 1.37 16.25 0.89
N GLY A 2 2.32 15.38 0.53
CA GLY A 2 2.01 14.01 0.09
C GLY A 2 1.36 13.20 1.21
N SER A 3 0.55 12.19 0.86
CA SER A 3 -0.18 11.34 1.84
C SER A 3 0.71 10.81 2.96
N TRP A 4 1.95 10.45 2.63
CA TRP A 4 2.95 9.93 3.56
C TRP A 4 3.36 10.91 4.67
N MET A 5 3.34 12.21 4.41
CA MET A 5 3.75 13.24 5.37
C MET A 5 2.79 13.33 6.57
N ASN A 6 1.53 12.97 6.34
CA ASN A 6 0.46 12.95 7.34
C ASN A 6 0.15 11.53 7.86
N ASP A 7 0.83 10.52 7.34
CA ASP A 7 0.63 9.13 7.71
C ASP A 7 1.66 8.71 8.77
N SER A 8 1.19 8.36 9.97
CA SER A 8 2.05 7.87 11.03
C SER A 8 2.62 6.47 10.72
N GLY A 9 1.92 5.66 9.92
CA GLY A 9 2.36 4.33 9.50
C GLY A 9 3.60 4.37 8.62
N PHE A 10 3.70 5.36 7.73
CA PHE A 10 4.89 5.57 6.89
C PHE A 10 6.15 5.75 7.75
N TRP A 11 6.08 6.59 8.78
CA TRP A 11 7.21 6.89 9.65
C TRP A 11 7.60 5.73 10.56
N VAL A 12 6.61 4.97 11.06
CA VAL A 12 6.87 3.74 11.81
C VAL A 12 7.58 2.71 10.92
N PHE A 13 7.11 2.53 9.69
CA PHE A 13 7.76 1.63 8.73
C PHE A 13 9.20 2.03 8.45
N ALA A 14 9.45 3.30 8.10
CA ALA A 14 10.79 3.81 7.82
C ALA A 14 11.74 3.59 9.02
N LYS A 15 11.26 3.85 10.25
CA LYS A 15 12.08 3.73 11.46
C LYS A 15 12.37 2.29 11.85
N MET A 16 11.38 1.39 11.77
CA MET A 16 11.54 -0.03 12.11
C MET A 16 12.38 -0.78 11.08
N SER A 17 12.37 -0.33 9.82
CA SER A 17 13.18 -0.90 8.73
C SER A 17 14.59 -0.31 8.64
N GLY A 18 14.90 0.75 9.40
CA GLY A 18 16.20 1.43 9.36
C GLY A 18 16.47 2.16 8.04
N LEU A 19 15.42 2.47 7.28
CA LEU A 19 15.53 3.09 5.95
C LEU A 19 15.58 4.62 6.06
N THR A 20 16.28 5.25 5.13
CA THR A 20 16.13 6.69 4.90
C THR A 20 14.75 7.00 4.32
N GLU A 21 14.32 8.26 4.42
CA GLU A 21 13.02 8.70 3.90
C GLU A 21 12.84 8.37 2.40
N VAL A 22 13.88 8.58 1.60
CA VAL A 22 13.85 8.32 0.15
C VAL A 22 13.72 6.82 -0.15
N GLU A 23 14.42 5.97 0.61
CA GLU A 23 14.34 4.52 0.46
C GLU A 23 12.99 3.98 0.92
N ALA A 24 12.49 4.50 2.04
CA ALA A 24 11.16 4.20 2.55
C ALA A 24 10.08 4.62 1.54
N LEU A 25 10.17 5.80 0.94
CA LEU A 25 9.24 6.27 -0.08
C LEU A 25 9.22 5.36 -1.31
N LYS A 26 10.39 4.95 -1.82
CA LYS A 26 10.48 4.02 -2.94
C LYS A 26 9.82 2.68 -2.62
N SER A 27 10.12 2.13 -1.44
CA SER A 27 9.61 0.82 -1.01
C SER A 27 8.11 0.87 -0.72
N TRP A 28 7.67 1.88 0.02
CA TRP A 28 6.28 2.08 0.45
C TRP A 28 5.35 2.33 -0.74
N THR A 29 5.78 3.14 -1.71
CA THR A 29 4.98 3.42 -2.91
C THR A 29 4.76 2.16 -3.74
N LEU A 30 5.80 1.35 -3.92
CA LEU A 30 5.71 0.10 -4.67
C LEU A 30 4.84 -0.93 -3.93
N LEU A 31 4.96 -1.00 -2.60
CA LEU A 31 4.11 -1.83 -1.76
C LEU A 31 2.63 -1.43 -1.85
N LEU A 32 2.32 -0.13 -1.77
CA LEU A 32 0.94 0.37 -1.91
C LEU A 32 0.36 0.09 -3.30
N LEU A 33 1.17 0.23 -4.36
CA LEU A 33 0.75 -0.10 -5.72
C LEU A 33 0.37 -1.59 -5.83
N VAL A 34 1.19 -2.48 -5.27
CA VAL A 34 0.92 -3.92 -5.30
C VAL A 34 -0.30 -4.26 -4.47
N LEU A 35 -0.41 -3.75 -3.24
CA LEU A 35 -1.57 -4.01 -2.38
C LEU A 35 -2.87 -3.49 -3.00
N GLY A 36 -2.86 -2.27 -3.53
CA GLY A 36 -4.01 -1.68 -4.21
C GLY A 36 -4.39 -2.48 -5.46
N GLY A 37 -3.41 -2.85 -6.29
CA GLY A 37 -3.63 -3.67 -7.48
C GLY A 37 -4.19 -5.05 -7.16
N VAL A 38 -3.59 -5.78 -6.22
CA VAL A 38 -4.05 -7.10 -5.79
C VAL A 38 -5.45 -7.03 -5.17
N SER A 39 -5.72 -6.03 -4.33
CA SER A 39 -7.04 -5.87 -3.70
C SER A 39 -8.12 -5.52 -4.72
N PHE A 40 -7.80 -4.69 -5.72
CA PHE A 40 -8.72 -4.38 -6.80
C PHE A 40 -9.01 -5.61 -7.65
N LEU A 41 -7.98 -6.34 -8.07
CA LEU A 41 -8.13 -7.57 -8.84
C LEU A 41 -8.88 -8.65 -8.08
N SER A 42 -8.61 -8.82 -6.78
CA SER A 42 -9.35 -9.76 -5.94
C SER A 42 -10.81 -9.36 -5.80
N THR A 43 -11.11 -8.06 -5.64
CA THR A 43 -12.48 -7.55 -5.60
C THR A 43 -13.22 -7.86 -6.90
N LEU A 44 -12.60 -7.62 -8.06
CA LEU A 44 -13.19 -7.97 -9.36
C LEU A 44 -13.38 -9.49 -9.51
N ALA A 45 -12.40 -10.28 -9.09
CA ALA A 45 -12.49 -11.74 -9.14
C ALA A 45 -13.65 -12.25 -8.27
N PHE A 46 -13.79 -11.77 -7.04
CA PHE A 46 -14.91 -12.17 -6.19
C PHE A 46 -16.26 -11.66 -6.69
N ALA A 47 -16.33 -10.43 -7.20
CA ALA A 47 -17.54 -9.88 -7.80
C ALA A 47 -18.04 -10.70 -9.01
N THR A 48 -17.11 -11.30 -9.77
CA THR A 48 -17.43 -12.11 -10.95
C THR A 48 -17.67 -13.59 -10.64
N LEU A 49 -16.85 -14.18 -9.75
CA LEU A 49 -16.88 -15.61 -9.45
C LEU A 49 -17.88 -16.00 -8.37
N LEU A 50 -18.19 -15.10 -7.43
CA LEU A 50 -19.15 -15.31 -6.34
C LEU A 50 -20.13 -14.14 -6.25
N PRO A 51 -21.01 -13.94 -7.26
CA PRO A 51 -22.07 -12.96 -7.14
C PRO A 51 -23.05 -13.38 -6.04
N LEU A 52 -23.04 -12.62 -4.94
CA LEU A 52 -23.91 -12.81 -3.77
C LEU A 52 -25.23 -12.02 -3.90
N VAL A 53 -25.53 -11.56 -5.11
CA VAL A 53 -26.80 -10.92 -5.53
C VAL A 53 -27.39 -11.70 -6.69
#